data_AF-A0AAE1KUC2-F1
#
_entry.id   AF-A0AAE1KUC2-F1
#
_cell.length_a   1.000
_cell.length_b   1.000
_cell.length_c   1.000
_cell.angle_alpha   90.00
_cell.angle_beta   90.00
_cell.angle_gamma   90.00
#
_symmetry.space_group_name_H-M   'P 1'
#
loop_
_entity.id
_entity.type
_entity.pdbx_description
1 polymer ?
#
loop_
_entity_poly.entity_id
_entity_poly.type
_entity_poly.pdbx_seq_one_letter_code
_entity_poly.pdbx_strand_id
1 'polypeptide(L)'
;MNTSQHSSYSSSYTSSSASYIIHKDNSNQDTETTPPAKMKPTTPVILLVLMAVLGMATAQGSCVPGTRWKQDCNTCFCTDTGVGVCTRRLCVTRGKRETPCEPNSTWMDDCNRCTCANGVGVCTKKACPEAEAECQGEGRWRKACNWCRCVKGKGVCTRRGCPSDLTLFDETPECEGTASWKYNCNTCHCSDGRAVCTAKLCLSYDQRIQE
;
A
#
# COMPACT_ATOMS: atom_id res chain seq x y z
N MET A 1 45.10 -26.55 -44.94
CA MET A 1 44.16 -25.41 -44.80
C MET A 1 42.75 -26.00 -44.69
N ASN A 2 41.90 -25.74 -43.71
CA ASN A 2 42.03 -25.50 -42.29
C ASN A 2 40.70 -26.08 -41.73
N THR A 3 40.78 -27.03 -40.81
CA THR A 3 39.63 -27.71 -40.19
C THR A 3 39.08 -26.85 -39.06
N SER A 4 37.81 -26.45 -39.13
CA SER A 4 37.14 -25.72 -38.04
C SER A 4 36.71 -26.69 -36.94
N GLN A 5 37.40 -26.60 -35.80
CA GLN A 5 37.09 -27.32 -34.57
C GLN A 5 35.92 -26.67 -33.83
N HIS A 6 34.99 -27.50 -33.35
CA HIS A 6 34.10 -27.19 -32.24
C HIS A 6 34.96 -26.99 -30.98
N SER A 7 34.85 -25.82 -30.34
CA SER A 7 35.44 -25.59 -29.02
C SER A 7 34.31 -25.36 -28.01
N SER A 8 34.25 -26.28 -27.06
CA SER A 8 33.37 -26.31 -25.90
C SER A 8 33.84 -25.28 -24.88
N TYR A 9 32.98 -24.31 -24.55
CA TYR A 9 33.21 -23.42 -23.41
C TYR A 9 32.33 -23.85 -22.23
N SER A 10 32.96 -24.54 -21.28
CA SER A 10 32.40 -24.85 -19.97
C SER A 10 32.39 -23.57 -19.13
N SER A 11 31.21 -23.06 -18.79
CA SER A 11 31.06 -22.01 -17.78
C SER A 11 30.61 -22.66 -16.47
N SER A 12 31.56 -22.83 -15.56
CA SER A 12 31.35 -23.25 -14.19
C SER A 12 30.60 -22.15 -13.41
N TYR A 13 29.32 -22.38 -13.11
CA TYR A 13 28.58 -21.55 -12.16
C TYR A 13 29.02 -21.89 -10.74
N THR A 14 29.72 -20.97 -10.08
CA THR A 14 30.02 -21.05 -8.65
C THR A 14 28.77 -20.62 -7.87
N SER A 15 28.11 -21.60 -7.24
CA SER A 15 27.02 -21.36 -6.28
C SER A 15 27.59 -20.62 -5.06
N SER A 16 27.37 -19.31 -4.99
CA SER A 16 27.58 -18.55 -3.75
C SER A 16 26.29 -18.60 -2.95
N SER A 17 26.19 -19.56 -2.04
CA SER A 17 25.12 -19.64 -1.04
C SER A 17 25.26 -18.47 -0.07
N ALA A 18 24.63 -17.33 -0.40
CA ALA A 18 24.40 -16.26 0.55
C ALA A 18 23.24 -16.69 1.47
N SER A 19 23.58 -17.12 2.68
CA SER A 19 22.62 -17.41 3.75
C SER A 19 21.85 -16.14 4.11
N TYR A 20 20.62 -16.02 3.61
CA TYR A 20 19.71 -14.96 4.03
C TYR A 20 19.20 -15.27 5.43
N ILE A 21 19.55 -14.43 6.41
CA ILE A 21 18.98 -14.48 7.76
C ILE A 21 17.53 -14.04 7.66
N ILE A 22 16.61 -14.99 7.85
CA ILE A 22 15.19 -14.71 8.04
C ILE A 22 15.06 -14.04 9.41
N HIS A 23 14.91 -12.71 9.41
CA HIS A 23 14.32 -12.02 10.55
C HIS A 23 12.90 -12.53 10.71
N LYS A 24 12.66 -13.37 11.72
CA LYS A 24 11.31 -13.60 12.23
C LYS A 24 10.87 -12.28 12.85
N ASP A 25 10.02 -11.54 12.16
CA ASP A 25 9.18 -10.52 12.80
C ASP A 25 8.28 -11.25 13.79
N ASN A 26 8.77 -11.32 15.02
CA ASN A 26 8.00 -11.72 16.18
C ASN A 26 7.01 -10.59 16.42
N SER A 27 5.83 -10.69 15.81
CA SER A 27 4.67 -9.89 16.19
C SER A 27 4.24 -10.31 17.59
N ASN A 28 5.00 -9.85 18.59
CA ASN A 28 4.47 -9.66 19.91
C ASN A 28 3.42 -8.57 19.77
N GLN A 29 2.16 -8.96 19.88
CA GLN A 29 1.09 -8.04 20.23
C GLN A 29 1.50 -7.38 21.55
N ASP A 30 2.02 -6.17 21.46
CA ASP A 30 2.00 -5.25 22.58
C ASP A 30 0.53 -5.08 22.95
N THR A 31 0.11 -5.78 24.01
CA THR A 31 -1.14 -5.54 24.69
C THR A 31 -1.10 -4.09 25.13
N GLU A 32 -1.79 -3.25 24.36
CA GLU A 32 -2.02 -1.84 24.65
C GLU A 32 -2.69 -1.78 26.02
N THR A 33 -1.87 -1.55 27.05
CA THR A 33 -2.35 -1.30 28.40
C THR A 33 -2.90 0.11 28.33
N THR A 34 -4.20 0.21 28.06
CA THR A 34 -4.95 1.46 28.14
C THR A 34 -4.54 2.20 29.41
N PRO A 35 -4.10 3.47 29.32
CA PRO A 35 -3.78 4.25 30.51
C PRO A 35 -5.02 4.30 31.41
N PRO A 36 -4.86 4.27 32.74
CA PRO A 36 -6.00 4.30 33.65
C PRO A 36 -6.84 5.53 33.32
N ALA A 37 -8.12 5.31 33.01
CA ALA A 37 -9.08 6.37 32.82
C ALA A 37 -8.96 7.32 34.01
N LYS A 38 -8.51 8.56 33.75
CA LYS A 38 -8.51 9.60 34.78
C LYS A 38 -9.96 9.82 35.18
N MET A 39 -10.30 9.28 36.34
CA MET A 39 -11.59 9.43 37.00
C MET A 39 -11.83 10.92 37.18
N LYS A 40 -12.72 11.49 36.35
CA LYS A 40 -13.14 12.88 36.49
C LYS A 40 -13.88 13.00 37.82
N PRO A 41 -13.67 14.10 38.58
CA PRO A 41 -14.33 14.28 39.86
C PRO A 41 -15.84 14.20 39.64
N THR A 42 -16.48 13.26 40.34
CA THR A 42 -17.94 13.07 40.34
C THR A 42 -18.57 14.37 40.78
N THR A 43 -19.03 15.15 39.81
CA THR A 43 -19.71 16.41 40.05
C THR A 43 -20.99 16.07 40.81
N PRO A 44 -21.24 16.66 41.99
CA PRO A 44 -22.40 16.29 42.78
C PRO A 44 -23.67 16.50 41.96
N VAL A 45 -24.54 15.49 41.91
CA VAL A 45 -25.79 15.49 41.13
C VAL A 45 -26.65 16.72 41.43
N ILE A 46 -26.54 17.25 42.65
CA ILE A 46 -27.17 18.50 43.10
C ILE A 46 -26.75 19.72 42.25
N LEU A 47 -25.48 19.80 41.81
CA LEU A 47 -24.98 20.87 40.94
C LEU A 47 -25.51 20.73 39.50
N LEU A 48 -25.65 19.49 39.00
CA LEU A 48 -26.21 19.24 37.66
C LEU A 48 -27.71 19.57 37.61
N VAL A 49 -28.46 19.30 38.68
CA VAL A 49 -29.87 19.69 38.79
C VAL A 49 -29.99 21.22 38.85
N LEU A 50 -29.16 21.92 39.65
CA LEU A 50 -29.11 23.39 39.69
C LEU A 50 -28.79 24.02 38.33
N MET A 51 -27.86 23.46 37.56
CA MET A 51 -27.53 23.94 36.21
C MET A 51 -28.67 23.73 35.20
N ALA A 52 -29.47 22.67 35.38
CA ALA A 52 -30.66 22.42 34.58
C ALA A 52 -31.83 23.35 34.94
N VAL A 53 -32.02 23.67 36.23
CA VAL A 53 -33.10 24.59 36.66
C VAL A 53 -32.76 26.07 36.36
N LEU A 54 -31.47 26.43 36.34
CA LEU A 54 -30.99 27.77 35.98
C LEU A 54 -30.70 27.96 34.48
N GLY A 55 -31.01 26.97 33.63
CA GLY A 55 -30.99 27.12 32.17
C GLY A 55 -29.62 27.44 31.57
N MET A 56 -28.51 26.99 32.18
CA MET A 56 -27.21 27.12 31.51
C MET A 56 -27.03 25.97 30.54
N ALA A 57 -27.46 26.21 29.29
CA ALA A 57 -27.20 25.37 28.14
C ALA A 57 -25.72 25.03 28.06
N THR A 58 -25.43 23.74 27.92
CA THR A 58 -24.10 23.25 27.63
C THR A 58 -23.60 23.89 26.34
N ALA A 59 -22.42 24.52 26.40
CA ALA A 59 -21.81 25.23 25.28
C ALA A 59 -21.59 24.29 24.08
N GLN A 60 -22.57 24.21 23.18
CA GLN A 60 -22.37 23.74 21.82
C GLN A 60 -21.90 24.94 20.99
N GLY A 61 -20.58 25.10 20.92
CA GLY A 61 -19.87 25.92 19.93
C GLY A 61 -20.56 27.21 19.49
N SER A 62 -20.92 28.10 20.41
CA SER A 62 -21.38 29.45 20.05
C SER A 62 -20.18 30.32 19.71
N CYS A 63 -20.17 30.91 18.52
CA CYS A 63 -19.25 31.99 18.16
C CYS A 63 -19.90 33.35 18.47
N VAL A 64 -19.10 34.41 18.54
CA VAL A 64 -19.63 35.77 18.74
C VAL A 64 -20.17 36.30 17.40
N PRO A 65 -21.46 36.69 17.29
CA PRO A 65 -22.05 37.25 16.07
C PRO A 65 -21.18 38.31 15.39
N GLY A 66 -21.08 38.23 14.06
CA GLY A 66 -20.28 39.15 13.25
C GLY A 66 -18.77 38.91 13.27
N THR A 67 -18.25 38.03 14.13
CA THR A 67 -16.82 37.68 14.12
C THR A 67 -16.43 36.84 12.91
N ARG A 68 -15.16 36.93 12.53
CA ARG A 68 -14.57 36.16 11.42
C ARG A 68 -13.27 35.54 11.90
N TRP A 69 -13.02 34.30 11.52
CA TRP A 69 -11.78 33.60 11.85
C TRP A 69 -11.32 32.72 10.69
N LYS A 70 -10.10 32.22 10.81
CA LYS A 70 -9.53 31.22 9.91
C LYS A 70 -9.50 29.87 10.62
N GLN A 71 -9.97 28.85 9.93
CA GLN A 71 -9.79 27.45 10.32
C GLN A 71 -9.12 26.76 9.13
N ASP A 72 -7.86 26.37 9.32
CA ASP A 72 -6.97 25.98 8.23
C ASP A 72 -6.92 27.06 7.13
N CYS A 73 -7.10 26.67 5.87
CA CYS A 73 -7.21 27.59 4.75
C CYS A 73 -8.60 28.24 4.62
N ASN A 74 -9.59 27.73 5.36
CA ASN A 74 -10.98 28.15 5.25
C ASN A 74 -11.26 29.42 6.05
N THR A 75 -12.08 30.29 5.48
CA THR A 75 -12.56 31.50 6.15
C THR A 75 -13.92 31.22 6.74
N CYS A 76 -14.09 31.54 8.02
CA CYS A 76 -15.32 31.35 8.75
C CYS A 76 -15.89 32.69 9.18
N PHE A 77 -17.21 32.75 9.35
CA PHE A 77 -17.90 33.87 9.97
C PHE A 77 -18.97 33.36 10.92
N CYS A 78 -19.24 34.13 11.96
CA CYS A 78 -20.32 33.87 12.88
C CYS A 78 -21.60 34.55 12.40
N THR A 79 -22.66 33.76 12.25
CA THR A 79 -24.01 34.27 12.00
C THR A 79 -24.58 34.94 13.25
N ASP A 80 -25.66 35.71 13.08
CA ASP A 80 -26.34 36.38 14.19
C ASP A 80 -26.99 35.42 15.18
N THR A 81 -27.18 34.16 14.78
CA THR A 81 -27.68 33.07 15.64
C THR A 81 -26.56 32.36 16.40
N GLY A 82 -25.31 32.83 16.30
CA GLY A 82 -24.16 32.23 16.99
C GLY A 82 -23.59 30.98 16.32
N VAL A 83 -24.00 30.68 15.08
CA VAL A 83 -23.52 29.53 14.30
C VAL A 83 -22.36 29.93 13.40
N GLY A 84 -21.25 29.20 13.50
CA GLY A 84 -20.08 29.38 12.65
C GLY A 84 -20.23 28.71 11.30
N VAL A 85 -20.06 29.48 10.23
CA VAL A 85 -20.13 28.99 8.84
C VAL A 85 -18.80 29.25 8.15
N CYS A 86 -18.21 28.19 7.58
CA CYS A 86 -16.90 28.23 6.95
C CYS A 86 -16.96 27.94 5.45
N THR A 87 -16.03 28.50 4.67
CA THR A 87 -15.77 28.05 3.30
C THR A 87 -15.34 26.57 3.31
N ARG A 88 -15.55 25.85 2.20
CA ARG A 88 -15.15 24.43 2.05
C ARG A 88 -14.07 24.24 1.00
N ARG A 89 -12.94 24.91 1.17
CA ARG A 89 -11.74 24.71 0.35
C ARG A 89 -11.04 23.44 0.82
N LEU A 90 -10.61 22.61 -0.14
CA LEU A 90 -9.68 21.52 0.13
C LEU A 90 -8.34 22.13 0.49
N CYS A 91 -8.01 22.13 1.78
CA CYS A 91 -6.74 22.63 2.25
C CYS A 91 -5.66 21.61 1.92
N VAL A 92 -4.88 21.88 0.87
CA VAL A 92 -3.68 21.10 0.58
C VAL A 92 -2.61 21.53 1.57
N THR A 93 -2.47 20.79 2.66
CA THR A 93 -1.25 20.83 3.45
C THR A 93 -0.16 20.22 2.56
N ARG A 94 0.71 21.06 1.97
CA ARG A 94 1.99 20.56 1.48
C ARG A 94 2.68 20.00 2.71
N GLY A 95 2.71 18.67 2.83
CA GLY A 95 3.03 17.97 4.06
C GLY A 95 4.30 18.50 4.72
N LYS A 96 4.15 19.40 5.68
CA LYS A 96 4.93 19.32 6.89
C LYS A 96 4.16 18.38 7.78
N ARG A 97 4.58 17.11 7.75
CA ARG A 97 4.20 16.16 8.78
C ARG A 97 4.89 16.67 10.05
N GLU A 98 4.24 17.58 10.77
CA GLU A 98 4.64 17.98 12.12
C GLU A 98 4.21 16.86 13.07
N THR A 99 4.73 15.65 12.85
CA THR A 99 4.75 14.66 13.92
C THR A 99 5.81 15.16 14.89
N PRO A 100 5.49 15.37 16.18
CA PRO A 100 6.52 15.62 17.18
C PRO A 100 7.54 14.49 17.10
N CYS A 101 8.79 14.84 16.82
CA CYS A 101 9.89 13.87 16.85
C CYS A 101 10.40 13.71 18.28
N GLU A 102 10.97 12.55 18.59
CA GLU A 102 11.61 12.33 19.88
C GLU A 102 12.87 13.21 19.99
N PRO A 103 13.08 13.96 21.09
CA PRO A 103 14.26 14.81 21.26
C PRO A 103 15.57 14.04 21.02
N ASN A 104 16.50 14.65 20.28
CA ASN A 104 17.79 14.04 19.88
C ASN A 104 17.69 12.79 18.98
N SER A 105 16.50 12.39 18.51
CA SER A 105 16.38 11.32 17.52
C SER A 105 16.97 11.73 16.17
N THR A 106 17.50 10.74 15.47
CA THR A 106 18.01 10.87 14.10
C THR A 106 17.38 9.77 13.24
N TRP A 107 16.89 10.11 12.06
CA TRP A 107 16.30 9.17 11.10
C TRP A 107 16.67 9.55 9.66
N MET A 108 16.26 8.71 8.71
CA MET A 108 16.37 9.01 7.29
C MET A 108 14.97 9.23 6.71
N ASP A 109 14.81 10.33 5.96
CA ASP A 109 13.66 10.58 5.09
C ASP A 109 14.18 10.51 3.65
N ASP A 110 13.85 9.42 2.95
CA ASP A 110 14.57 8.97 1.76
C ASP A 110 16.10 8.91 2.01
N CYS A 111 16.89 9.66 1.24
CA CYS A 111 18.34 9.77 1.39
C CYS A 111 18.78 10.89 2.35
N ASN A 112 17.82 11.66 2.88
CA ASN A 112 18.11 12.83 3.70
C ASN A 112 18.16 12.46 5.16
N ARG A 113 19.27 12.83 5.81
CA ARG A 113 19.42 12.61 7.25
C ARG A 113 18.68 13.70 7.99
N CYS A 114 17.81 13.29 8.90
CA CYS A 114 16.98 14.15 9.72
C CYS A 114 17.38 14.05 11.18
N THR A 115 17.31 15.18 11.88
CA THR A 115 17.52 15.25 13.33
C THR A 115 16.37 16.02 13.97
N CYS A 116 15.95 15.58 15.15
CA CYS A 116 14.94 16.29 15.91
C CYS A 116 15.52 17.53 16.61
N ALA A 117 15.03 18.71 16.26
CA ALA A 117 15.35 19.97 16.93
C ALA A 117 14.06 20.67 17.36
N ASN A 118 13.88 20.87 18.67
CA ASN A 118 12.67 21.51 19.25
C ASN A 118 11.35 20.86 18.81
N GLY A 119 11.32 19.52 18.73
CA GLY A 119 10.13 18.76 18.29
C GLY A 119 9.89 18.80 16.78
N VAL A 120 10.77 19.45 16.01
CA VAL A 120 10.69 19.54 14.55
C VAL A 120 11.83 18.75 13.92
N GLY A 121 11.48 17.87 12.97
CA GLY A 121 12.46 17.19 12.14
C GLY A 121 13.13 18.15 11.17
N VAL A 122 14.43 18.34 11.34
CA VAL A 122 15.27 19.13 10.44
C VAL A 122 16.11 18.17 9.61
N CYS A 123 15.85 18.13 8.30
CA CYS A 123 16.50 17.21 7.37
C CYS A 123 17.52 17.92 6.47
N THR A 124 18.54 17.19 6.03
CA THR A 124 19.36 17.62 4.90
C THR A 124 18.48 17.79 3.64
N LYS A 125 18.93 18.59 2.67
CA LYS A 125 18.23 18.80 1.40
C LYS A 125 19.06 18.32 0.21
N LYS A 126 19.44 17.05 0.24
CA LYS A 126 20.03 16.37 -0.90
C LYS A 126 18.92 16.05 -1.89
N ALA A 127 19.21 16.25 -3.18
CA ALA A 127 18.41 15.63 -4.22
C ALA A 127 18.64 14.13 -4.13
N CYS A 128 17.64 13.41 -3.65
CA CYS A 128 17.73 11.96 -3.60
C CYS A 128 17.67 11.42 -5.03
N PRO A 129 18.49 10.39 -5.35
CA PRO A 129 18.34 9.71 -6.62
C PRO A 129 16.88 9.27 -6.75
N GLU A 130 16.30 9.46 -7.94
CA GLU A 130 14.97 8.91 -8.22
C GLU A 130 15.06 7.40 -7.92
N ALA A 131 14.10 6.90 -7.15
CA ALA A 131 14.06 5.50 -6.74
C ALA A 131 14.40 4.62 -7.95
N GLU A 132 15.35 3.70 -7.74
CA GLU A 132 15.83 2.81 -8.79
C GLU A 132 14.64 2.21 -9.53
N ALA A 133 14.73 2.17 -10.86
CA ALA A 133 13.65 1.70 -11.72
C ALA A 133 13.06 0.40 -11.17
N GLU A 134 11.78 0.44 -10.76
CA GLU A 134 11.03 -0.70 -10.20
C GLU A 134 11.07 -1.92 -11.14
N CYS A 135 11.23 -1.65 -12.43
CA CYS A 135 11.33 -2.64 -13.48
C CYS A 135 12.40 -2.24 -14.49
N GLN A 136 13.05 -3.23 -15.10
CA GLN A 136 13.98 -3.04 -16.21
C GLN A 136 13.63 -4.04 -17.32
N GLY A 137 13.75 -3.60 -18.57
CA GLY A 137 13.44 -4.41 -19.75
C GLY A 137 11.98 -4.31 -20.24
N GLU A 138 11.70 -5.05 -21.31
CA GLU A 138 10.42 -5.00 -22.04
C GLU A 138 9.42 -6.07 -21.60
N GLY A 139 9.71 -6.76 -20.50
CA GLY A 139 8.89 -7.84 -19.98
C GLY A 139 7.49 -7.37 -19.58
N ARG A 140 6.49 -8.22 -19.85
CA ARG A 140 5.15 -8.14 -19.25
C ARG A 140 5.13 -9.08 -18.04
N TRP A 141 4.61 -8.63 -16.91
CA TRP A 141 4.49 -9.47 -15.70
C TRP A 141 3.11 -9.32 -15.06
N ARG A 142 2.83 -10.17 -14.07
CA ARG A 142 1.60 -10.14 -13.27
C ARG A 142 1.89 -9.56 -11.89
N LYS A 143 0.97 -8.73 -11.39
CA LYS A 143 0.81 -8.46 -9.95
C LYS A 143 -0.62 -8.88 -9.59
N ALA A 144 -0.76 -10.01 -8.89
CA ALA A 144 -2.04 -10.70 -8.72
C ALA A 144 -2.76 -10.93 -10.08
N CYS A 145 -4.00 -10.45 -10.22
CA CYS A 145 -4.76 -10.57 -11.47
C CYS A 145 -4.42 -9.50 -12.52
N ASN A 146 -3.61 -8.51 -12.17
CA ASN A 146 -3.33 -7.36 -13.02
C ASN A 146 -2.07 -7.59 -13.85
N TRP A 147 -2.21 -7.41 -15.17
CA TRP A 147 -1.09 -7.37 -16.09
C TRP A 147 -0.38 -6.03 -16.00
N CYS A 148 0.95 -6.07 -15.95
CA CYS A 148 1.85 -4.95 -15.83
C CYS A 148 2.87 -4.93 -16.96
N ARG A 149 3.36 -3.74 -17.30
CA ARG A 149 4.48 -3.53 -18.23
C ARG A 149 5.37 -2.41 -17.72
N CYS A 150 6.63 -2.43 -18.14
CA CYS A 150 7.58 -1.40 -17.76
C CYS A 150 7.45 -0.18 -18.67
N VAL A 151 7.31 1.01 -18.09
CA VAL A 151 7.30 2.28 -18.82
C VAL A 151 8.25 3.22 -18.11
N LYS A 152 9.41 3.49 -18.73
CA LYS A 152 10.46 4.37 -18.16
C LYS A 152 10.83 4.00 -16.71
N GLY A 153 11.01 2.71 -16.45
CA GLY A 153 11.37 2.21 -15.13
C GLY A 153 10.23 2.11 -14.12
N LYS A 154 8.98 2.43 -14.50
CA LYS A 154 7.80 2.30 -13.63
C LYS A 154 6.87 1.21 -14.11
N GLY A 155 6.38 0.40 -13.18
CA GLY A 155 5.41 -0.66 -13.46
C GLY A 155 4.01 -0.10 -13.68
N VAL A 156 3.55 -0.08 -14.93
CA VAL A 156 2.18 0.34 -15.27
C VAL A 156 1.31 -0.89 -15.39
N CYS A 157 0.34 -1.02 -14.49
CA CYS A 157 -0.55 -2.17 -14.39
C CYS A 157 -2.01 -1.84 -14.75
N THR A 158 -2.73 -2.84 -15.23
CA THR A 158 -4.20 -2.83 -15.32
C THR A 158 -4.83 -2.71 -13.93
N ARG A 159 -6.09 -2.25 -13.85
CA ARG A 159 -6.82 -2.01 -12.58
C ARG A 159 -8.07 -2.88 -12.47
N ARG A 160 -7.90 -4.19 -12.65
CA ARG A 160 -8.93 -5.18 -12.39
C ARG A 160 -9.03 -5.41 -10.89
N GLY A 161 -10.26 -5.47 -10.37
CA GLY A 161 -10.51 -5.92 -8.99
C GLY A 161 -10.15 -7.39 -8.89
N CYS A 162 -9.12 -7.71 -8.11
CA CYS A 162 -8.67 -9.09 -7.95
C CYS A 162 -9.44 -9.75 -6.79
N PRO A 163 -10.02 -10.94 -6.99
CA PRO A 163 -10.52 -11.75 -5.89
C PRO A 163 -9.43 -11.95 -4.84
N SER A 164 -9.80 -11.85 -3.57
CA SER A 164 -8.90 -11.96 -2.41
C SER A 164 -8.26 -13.35 -2.26
N ASP A 165 -8.75 -14.35 -2.99
CA ASP A 165 -8.29 -15.74 -2.96
C ASP A 165 -7.13 -16.03 -3.96
N LEU A 166 -6.56 -14.99 -4.59
CA LEU A 166 -5.48 -15.13 -5.59
C LEU A 166 -4.07 -14.91 -5.02
N THR A 167 -3.89 -14.83 -3.70
CA THR A 167 -2.57 -14.67 -3.08
C THR A 167 -1.77 -15.97 -2.97
N LEU A 168 -2.28 -17.08 -3.54
CA LEU A 168 -1.65 -18.41 -3.47
C LEU A 168 -1.38 -19.06 -4.84
N PHE A 169 -1.78 -18.43 -5.95
CA PHE A 169 -1.51 -18.99 -7.28
C PHE A 169 -0.39 -18.22 -7.96
N ASP A 170 0.78 -18.85 -7.88
CA ASP A 170 1.97 -18.76 -8.74
C ASP A 170 2.08 -17.48 -9.60
N GLU A 171 3.08 -16.65 -9.28
CA GLU A 171 3.41 -15.44 -10.03
C GLU A 171 3.82 -15.72 -11.49
N THR A 172 3.98 -16.99 -11.87
CA THR A 172 4.30 -17.41 -13.22
C THR A 172 3.05 -17.73 -14.06
N PRO A 173 2.85 -17.07 -15.21
CA PRO A 173 1.77 -17.43 -16.13
C PRO A 173 2.04 -18.80 -16.75
N GLU A 174 1.00 -19.63 -16.87
CA GLU A 174 1.09 -20.97 -17.47
C GLU A 174 1.42 -20.93 -18.98
N CYS A 175 1.05 -19.83 -19.64
CA CYS A 175 1.21 -19.63 -21.08
C CYS A 175 1.32 -18.14 -21.43
N GLU A 176 1.81 -17.83 -22.64
CA GLU A 176 1.92 -16.46 -23.14
C GLU A 176 1.27 -16.26 -24.51
N GLY A 177 0.95 -15.00 -24.80
CA GLY A 177 0.42 -14.57 -26.10
C GLY A 177 -0.89 -15.27 -26.48
N THR A 178 -0.98 -15.69 -27.74
CA THR A 178 -2.12 -16.43 -28.30
C THR A 178 -1.77 -17.91 -28.51
N ALA A 179 -0.84 -18.44 -27.69
CA ALA A 179 -0.38 -19.82 -27.83
C ALA A 179 -1.57 -20.79 -27.80
N SER A 180 -1.58 -21.78 -28.70
CA SER A 180 -2.55 -22.85 -28.71
C SER A 180 -1.83 -24.19 -28.82
N TRP A 181 -2.27 -25.15 -28.02
CA TRP A 181 -1.65 -26.47 -27.94
C TRP A 181 -2.71 -27.54 -27.69
N LYS A 182 -2.32 -28.80 -27.85
CA LYS A 182 -3.15 -29.94 -27.43
C LYS A 182 -2.65 -30.49 -26.10
N TYR A 183 -3.59 -30.78 -25.22
CA TYR A 183 -3.35 -31.53 -23.99
C TYR A 183 -4.29 -32.73 -23.99
N ASN A 184 -3.73 -33.93 -24.16
CA ASN A 184 -4.49 -35.13 -24.52
C ASN A 184 -5.35 -34.90 -25.80
N CYS A 185 -6.64 -35.20 -25.74
CA CYS A 185 -7.60 -34.95 -26.82
C CYS A 185 -8.16 -33.51 -26.82
N ASN A 186 -7.84 -32.72 -25.79
CA ASN A 186 -8.35 -31.37 -25.63
C ASN A 186 -7.47 -30.35 -26.35
N THR A 187 -8.13 -29.33 -26.91
CA THR A 187 -7.45 -28.18 -27.52
C THR A 187 -7.48 -27.03 -26.54
N CYS A 188 -6.31 -26.51 -26.23
CA CYS A 188 -6.09 -25.42 -25.30
C CYS A 188 -5.66 -24.17 -26.06
N HIS A 189 -6.05 -23.02 -25.54
CA HIS A 189 -5.51 -21.73 -25.96
C HIS A 189 -5.18 -20.90 -24.74
N CYS A 190 -4.19 -20.03 -24.89
CA CYS A 190 -3.83 -19.10 -23.87
C CYS A 190 -4.84 -17.96 -23.84
N SER A 191 -5.47 -17.75 -22.68
CA SER A 191 -6.32 -16.60 -22.43
C SER A 191 -5.87 -15.96 -21.13
N ASP A 192 -5.31 -14.76 -21.23
CA ASP A 192 -4.79 -14.01 -20.08
C ASP A 192 -3.81 -14.83 -19.21
N GLY A 193 -2.93 -15.64 -19.80
CA GLY A 193 -1.91 -16.39 -19.04
C GLY A 193 -2.42 -17.64 -18.32
N ARG A 194 -3.65 -18.08 -18.64
CA ARG A 194 -4.22 -19.36 -18.22
C ARG A 194 -4.52 -20.22 -19.44
N ALA A 195 -4.28 -21.53 -19.31
CA ALA A 195 -4.75 -22.50 -20.28
C ALA A 195 -6.28 -22.61 -20.24
N VAL A 196 -6.94 -22.23 -21.33
CA VAL A 196 -8.37 -22.48 -21.51
C VAL A 196 -8.52 -23.60 -22.52
N CYS A 197 -8.90 -24.77 -22.02
CA CYS A 197 -9.01 -26.00 -22.79
C CYS A 197 -10.47 -26.40 -23.03
N THR A 198 -10.72 -27.10 -24.15
CA THR A 198 -11.96 -27.87 -24.30
C THR A 198 -12.06 -28.93 -23.19
N ALA A 199 -13.27 -29.39 -22.88
CA ALA A 199 -13.53 -30.38 -21.82
C ALA A 199 -14.07 -31.71 -22.39
N LYS A 200 -13.37 -32.26 -23.38
CA LYS A 200 -13.65 -33.59 -23.93
C LYS A 200 -13.15 -34.65 -22.96
N LEU A 201 -13.94 -35.70 -22.77
CA LEU A 201 -13.50 -36.91 -22.09
C LEU A 201 -12.51 -37.63 -23.01
N CYS A 202 -11.24 -37.70 -22.61
CA CYS A 202 -10.22 -38.37 -23.39
C CYS A 202 -10.12 -39.82 -22.95
N LEU A 203 -10.47 -40.75 -23.84
CA LEU A 203 -10.22 -42.17 -23.61
C LEU A 203 -8.71 -42.38 -23.46
N SER A 204 -8.29 -43.12 -22.45
CA SER A 204 -6.90 -43.56 -22.35
C SER A 204 -6.60 -44.62 -23.41
N TYR A 205 -5.32 -44.84 -23.69
CA TYR A 205 -4.87 -45.83 -24.68
C TYR A 205 -5.43 -47.25 -24.40
N ASP A 206 -5.65 -47.59 -23.13
CA ASP A 206 -6.13 -48.91 -22.67
C ASP A 206 -7.59 -49.20 -23.05
N GLN A 207 -8.40 -48.19 -23.36
CA GLN A 207 -9.82 -48.39 -23.71
C GLN A 207 -10.03 -48.76 -25.19
N ARG A 208 -8.96 -48.99 -25.97
CA ARG A 208 -9.02 -49.36 -27.39
C ARG A 208 -8.79 -50.84 -27.69
N ILE A 209 -8.61 -51.69 -26.68
CA ILE A 209 -8.40 -53.15 -26.83
C ILE A 209 -9.66 -53.94 -26.37
N GLN A 210 -10.87 -53.39 -26.50
CA GLN A 210 -12.11 -54.11 -26.17
C GLN A 210 -13.21 -54.04 -27.23
N GLU A 211 -12.85 -53.76 -28.49
CA GLU A 211 -13.75 -53.98 -29.64
C GLU A 211 -13.14 -54.96 -30.63
#